data_AF-A0A359LYI2-F1
#
_entry.id   AF-A0A359LYI2-F1
#
_cell.length_a   1.000
_cell.length_b   1.000
_cell.length_c   1.000
_cell.angle_alpha   90.00
_cell.angle_beta   90.00
_cell.angle_gamma   90.00
#
_symmetry.space_group_name_H-M   'P 1'
#
loop_
_entity.id
_entity.type
_entity.pdbx_description
1 polymer ?
#
loop_
_entity_poly.entity_id
_entity_poly.type
_entity_poly.pdbx_seq_one_letter_code
_entity_poly.pdbx_strand_id
1 'polypeptide(L)' 'MSSPVPAPAPSHKAAALVVVNPAGNRSRVVLEPLPFLIGRQADNSLVLRDNRVSRTHARIVGEDGGYVVEDLGSTH' A
#
# COMPACT_ATOMS: atom_id res chain seq x y z
N MET A 1 -1.56 -18.02 17.94
CA MET A 1 -1.45 -16.69 18.58
C MET A 1 -0.20 -16.00 18.06
N SER A 2 -0.23 -15.46 16.83
CA SER A 2 0.86 -14.59 16.33
C SER A 2 0.28 -13.20 16.17
N SER A 3 0.33 -12.42 17.25
CA SER A 3 0.18 -10.97 17.14
C SER A 3 1.44 -10.45 16.45
N PRO A 4 1.35 -9.76 15.30
CA PRO A 4 2.53 -9.13 14.73
C PRO A 4 2.98 -8.02 15.68
N VAL A 5 4.28 -8.01 16.00
CA VAL A 5 4.95 -6.94 16.73
C VAL A 5 4.64 -5.61 16.01
N PRO A 6 4.18 -4.56 16.72
CA PRO A 6 4.04 -3.25 16.10
C PRO A 6 5.43 -2.80 15.65
N ALA A 7 5.65 -2.77 14.33
CA ALA A 7 6.88 -2.25 13.75
C ALA A 7 7.11 -0.81 14.27
N PRO A 8 8.36 -0.43 14.56
CA PRO A 8 8.67 0.89 15.10
C PRO A 8 8.03 1.97 14.22
N ALA A 9 7.35 2.92 14.87
CA ALA A 9 6.66 4.01 14.19
C ALA A 9 7.64 4.71 13.22
N PRO A 10 7.35 4.73 11.91
CA PRO A 10 8.28 5.21 10.93
C PRO A 10 8.56 6.71 11.14
N SER A 11 9.82 7.10 11.34
CA SER A 11 10.32 8.49 11.25
C SER A 11 10.34 9.02 9.80
N HIS A 12 9.50 8.46 8.94
CA HIS A 12 9.52 8.68 7.52
C HIS A 12 8.78 9.96 7.22
N LYS A 13 9.32 10.76 6.31
CA LYS A 13 8.72 12.04 5.94
C LYS A 13 7.38 11.77 5.26
N ALA A 14 6.29 12.40 5.74
CA ALA A 14 4.93 12.20 5.23
C ALA A 14 4.90 12.15 3.70
N ALA A 15 4.65 10.97 3.15
CA ALA A 15 4.53 10.74 1.71
C ALA A 15 3.08 10.45 1.32
N ALA A 16 2.79 10.65 0.04
CA ALA A 16 1.49 10.35 -0.52
C ALA A 16 1.65 9.71 -1.90
N LEU A 17 0.85 8.71 -2.18
CA LEU A 17 0.67 8.14 -3.51
C LEU A 17 -0.27 9.04 -4.32
N VAL A 18 0.10 9.29 -5.57
CA VAL A 18 -0.81 9.87 -6.56
C VAL A 18 -1.26 8.74 -7.47
N VAL A 19 -2.52 8.33 -7.31
CA VAL A 19 -3.16 7.30 -8.11
C VAL A 19 -3.79 7.98 -9.31
N VAL A 20 -3.28 7.67 -10.51
CA VAL A 20 -3.86 8.18 -11.76
C VAL A 20 -4.64 7.06 -12.40
N ASN A 21 -5.95 7.25 -12.59
CA ASN A 21 -6.79 6.28 -13.28
C ASN A 21 -6.70 6.46 -14.82
N PRO A 22 -7.11 5.47 -15.62
CA PRO A 22 -7.10 5.56 -17.08
C PRO A 22 -7.94 6.71 -17.65
N ALA A 23 -8.93 7.19 -16.89
CA ALA A 23 -9.74 8.36 -17.25
C ALA A 23 -9.05 9.72 -16.91
N GLY A 24 -7.80 9.70 -16.43
CA GLY A 24 -7.02 10.90 -16.10
C GLY A 24 -7.32 11.53 -14.73
N ASN A 25 -8.19 10.91 -13.94
CA ASN A 25 -8.45 11.36 -12.57
C ASN A 25 -7.27 11.00 -11.68
N ARG A 26 -6.89 11.95 -10.83
CA ARG A 26 -5.75 11.85 -9.92
C ARG A 26 -6.31 11.84 -8.50
N SER A 27 -6.07 10.77 -7.76
CA SER A 27 -6.39 10.70 -6.34
C SER A 27 -5.11 10.71 -5.53
N ARG A 28 -5.05 11.52 -4.47
CA ARG A 28 -3.90 11.56 -3.58
C ARG A 28 -4.24 10.81 -2.31
N VAL A 29 -3.46 9.77 -1.99
CA VAL A 29 -3.65 8.93 -0.81
C VAL A 29 -2.41 9.01 0.05
N VAL A 30 -2.59 9.34 1.33
CA VAL A 30 -1.48 9.41 2.29
C VAL A 30 -0.95 8.00 2.56
N LEU A 31 0.38 7.83 2.59
CA LEU A 31 1.05 6.55 2.82
C LEU A 31 1.09 6.16 4.30
N GLU A 32 -0.04 6.26 4.98
CA GLU A 32 -0.17 5.95 6.41
C GLU A 32 -1.56 5.34 6.70
N PRO A 33 -1.65 4.36 7.63
CA PRO A 33 -0.55 3.75 8.39
C PRO A 33 0.28 2.76 7.55
N LEU A 34 1.54 2.58 7.92
CA LEU A 34 2.42 1.53 7.38
C LEU A 34 2.34 0.26 8.24
N PRO A 35 2.33 -0.96 7.66
CA PRO A 35 2.40 -1.27 6.23
C PRO A 35 1.13 -0.86 5.47
N PHE A 36 1.30 -0.10 4.38
CA PHE A 36 0.19 0.36 3.55
C PHE A 36 -0.14 -0.71 2.50
N LEU A 37 -1.32 -1.29 2.58
CA LEU A 37 -1.72 -2.42 1.74
C LEU A 37 -2.35 -1.95 0.43
N ILE A 38 -2.00 -2.60 -0.67
CA ILE A 38 -2.54 -2.32 -2.01
C ILE A 38 -3.12 -3.61 -2.58
N GLY A 39 -4.37 -3.55 -3.04
CA GLY A 39 -5.00 -4.69 -3.70
C GLY A 39 -6.47 -4.45 -4.02
N ARG A 40 -7.15 -5.47 -4.50
CA ARG A 40 -8.58 -5.39 -4.86
C ARG A 40 -9.54 -5.58 -3.69
N GLN A 41 -9.07 -6.20 -2.61
CA GLN A 41 -9.90 -6.41 -1.42
C GLN A 41 -10.18 -5.06 -0.72
N ALA A 42 -11.38 -4.93 -0.15
CA ALA A 42 -11.82 -3.71 0.53
C ALA A 42 -11.03 -3.41 1.82
N ASP A 43 -10.35 -4.42 2.38
CA ASP A 43 -9.54 -4.30 3.58
C ASP A 43 -8.15 -3.68 3.33
N ASN A 44 -7.78 -3.44 2.05
CA ASN A 44 -6.53 -2.79 1.72
C ASN A 44 -6.63 -1.27 1.87
N SER A 45 -5.51 -0.63 2.24
CA SER A 45 -5.39 0.83 2.33
C SER A 45 -5.66 1.53 0.99
N LEU A 46 -5.21 0.92 -0.12
CA LEU A 46 -5.57 1.32 -1.48
C LEU A 46 -6.30 0.19 -2.19
N VAL A 47 -7.60 0.41 -2.39
CA VAL A 47 -8.47 -0.53 -3.09
C VAL A 47 -8.49 -0.22 -4.58
N LEU A 48 -7.84 -1.09 -5.37
CA LEU A 48 -7.88 -1.03 -6.83
C LEU A 48 -8.91 -2.03 -7.34
N ARG A 49 -10.06 -1.54 -7.82
CA ARG A 49 -11.15 -2.36 -8.37
C ARG A 49 -10.85 -2.81 -9.81
N ASP A 50 -9.67 -3.38 -10.04
CA ASP A 50 -9.23 -3.89 -11.33
C ASP A 50 -9.06 -5.40 -11.25
N ASN A 51 -9.57 -6.14 -12.24
CA ASN A 51 -9.54 -7.61 -12.23
C ASN A 51 -8.13 -8.18 -12.36
N ARG A 52 -7.16 -7.38 -12.84
CA ARG A 52 -5.73 -7.73 -12.91
C ARG A 52 -5.02 -7.57 -11.56
N VAL A 53 -5.67 -6.92 -10.59
CA VAL A 53 -5.11 -6.71 -9.27
C VAL A 53 -5.56 -7.84 -8.34
N SER A 54 -4.58 -8.47 -7.70
CA SER A 54 -4.81 -9.53 -6.72
C SER A 54 -5.49 -8.98 -5.45
N ARG A 55 -6.08 -9.88 -4.65
CA ARG A 55 -6.77 -9.49 -3.40
C ARG A 55 -5.86 -8.68 -2.49
N THR A 56 -4.63 -9.17 -2.31
CA THR A 56 -3.51 -8.48 -1.68
C THR A 56 -2.37 -8.53 -2.70
N HIS A 57 -2.08 -7.41 -3.35
CA HIS A 57 -1.15 -7.36 -4.49
C HIS A 57 0.24 -6.94 -4.01
N ALA A 58 0.32 -5.80 -3.33
CA ALA A 58 1.56 -5.29 -2.80
C ALA A 58 1.31 -4.62 -1.44
N ARG A 59 2.38 -4.37 -0.70
CA ARG A 59 2.37 -3.51 0.48
C ARG A 59 3.54 -2.54 0.42
N ILE A 60 3.39 -1.42 1.09
CA ILE A 60 4.46 -0.44 1.25
C ILE A 60 4.83 -0.40 2.72
N VAL A 61 6.12 -0.54 3.00
CA VAL A 61 6.69 -0.47 4.35
C VAL A 61 7.60 0.74 4.44
N GLY A 62 7.66 1.35 5.62
CA GLY A 62 8.69 2.34 5.92
C GLY A 62 9.87 1.62 6.53
N GLU A 63 11.01 1.57 5.83
CA GLU A 63 12.27 1.01 6.31
C GLU A 63 13.42 2.00 6.08
N ASP A 64 14.32 2.15 7.06
CA ASP A 64 15.51 3.02 6.99
C ASP A 64 15.27 4.47 6.53
N GLY A 65 14.15 5.09 6.93
CA GLY A 65 13.78 6.46 6.53
C GLY A 65 13.28 6.60 5.08
N GLY A 66 13.19 5.50 4.32
CA GLY A 66 12.62 5.42 2.97
C GLY A 66 11.33 4.59 2.88
N TYR A 67 10.65 4.62 1.74
CA TYR A 67 9.48 3.78 1.48
C TYR A 67 9.90 2.62 0.57
N VAL A 68 9.63 1.40 1.00
CA VAL A 68 9.90 0.17 0.23
C VAL A 68 8.58 -0.44 -0.20
N VAL A 69 8.49 -0.83 -1.47
CA VAL A 69 7.31 -1.54 -2.02
C VAL A 69 7.64 -3.02 -2.10
N GLU A 70 6.86 -3.83 -1.41
CA GLU A 70 6.97 -5.29 -1.42
C GLU A 70 5.77 -5.88 -2.18
N ASP A 71 6.04 -6.64 -3.24
CA ASP A 71 5.02 -7.45 -3.92
C ASP A 71 4.72 -8.70 -3.09
N LEU A 72 3.44 -9.00 -2.87
CA LEU A 72 2.99 -10.09 -2.01
C LEU A 72 2.52 -11.33 -2.79
N GLY A 73 2.96 -11.49 -4.04
CA GLY A 73 2.57 -12.63 -4.87
C GLY A 73 1.42 -12.29 -5.80
N SER A 74 1.52 -11.14 -6.45
CA SER A 74 0.59 -10.69 -7.49
C SER A 74 0.44 -11.73 -8.60
N THR A 75 -0.76 -12.27 -8.77
CA THR A 75 -1.08 -13.19 -9.87
C THR A 75 -1.62 -12.40 -11.08
N HIS A 76 -0.71 -11.71 -11.79
CA HIS A 76 -0.81 -11.07 -13.15
C HIS A 76 -2.08 -10.35 -13.66
#